data_AF-A0A7J2SS42-F1
#
_entry.id   AF-A0A7J2SS42-F1
#
_cell.length_a   1.000
_cell.length_b   1.000
_cell.length_c   1.000
_cell.angle_alpha   90.00
_cell.angle_beta   90.00
_cell.angle_gamma   90.00
#
_symmetry.space_group_name_H-M   'P 1'
#
loop_
_entity.id
_entity.type
_entity.pdbx_description
1 polymer ?
#
loop_
_entity_poly.entity_id
_entity_poly.type
_entity_poly.pdbx_seq_one_letter_code
_entity_poly.pdbx_strand_id
1 'polypeptide(L)'
;MKSFDAAIKYSNEVFCVPLKEKGNIVVSAAPYPMDVDLYQSQKALENGRLAVEDGGVIILVSKCRTGVGEKTFLDLLSKAGSYQEVFEILDREYKLGYHKAARMAQIGMKVETWAVTDLEDEVVEKAMLKPFPSVQTAVDEAVKIVKEKGKKPRIVVMPHGSLTVPYTHGGG
;
A
#
# COMPACT_ATOMS: atom_id res chain seq x y z
N MET A 1 -31.81 8.08 4.42
CA MET A 1 -30.75 9.00 3.92
C MET A 1 -30.12 9.82 5.05
N LYS A 2 -30.89 10.58 5.85
CA LYS A 2 -30.35 11.41 6.96
C LYS A 2 -29.40 10.71 7.95
N SER A 3 -29.64 9.44 8.29
CA SER A 3 -28.76 8.67 9.20
C SER A 3 -27.41 8.29 8.57
N PHE A 4 -27.39 8.02 7.26
CA PHE A 4 -26.17 7.68 6.52
C PHE A 4 -25.28 8.90 6.34
N ASP A 5 -25.86 10.05 6.01
CA ASP A 5 -25.11 11.31 5.85
C ASP A 5 -24.46 11.76 7.17
N ALA A 6 -25.19 11.62 8.28
CA ALA A 6 -24.63 11.86 9.61
C ALA A 6 -23.46 10.90 9.91
N ALA A 7 -23.59 9.61 9.58
CA ALA A 7 -22.53 8.63 9.77
C ALA A 7 -21.29 8.92 8.92
N ILE A 8 -21.44 9.42 7.69
CA ILE A 8 -20.32 9.87 6.85
C ILE A 8 -19.52 10.97 7.56
N LYS A 9 -20.22 11.97 8.12
CA LYS A 9 -19.55 13.07 8.83
C LYS A 9 -18.72 12.56 10.00
N TYR A 10 -19.30 11.72 10.85
CA TYR A 10 -18.57 11.12 11.99
C TYR A 10 -17.43 10.21 11.52
N SER A 11 -17.62 9.44 10.45
CA SER A 11 -16.56 8.61 9.87
C SER A 11 -15.37 9.45 9.42
N ASN A 12 -15.62 10.60 8.79
CA ASN A 12 -14.54 11.50 8.38
C ASN A 12 -13.79 12.07 9.59
N GLU A 13 -14.47 12.43 10.67
CA GLU A 13 -13.83 12.93 11.90
C GLU A 13 -12.93 11.88 12.56
N VAL A 14 -13.28 10.59 12.47
CA VAL A 14 -12.55 9.50 13.11
C VAL A 14 -11.41 8.95 12.24
N PHE A 15 -11.64 8.81 10.93
CA PHE A 15 -10.73 8.08 10.04
C PHE A 15 -9.91 8.98 9.11
N CYS A 16 -10.36 10.20 8.80
CA CYS A 16 -9.61 11.08 7.91
C CYS A 16 -8.58 11.88 8.69
N VAL A 17 -7.30 11.77 8.31
CA VAL A 17 -6.19 12.41 9.00
C VAL A 17 -5.59 13.51 8.13
N PRO A 18 -5.56 14.78 8.59
CA PRO A 18 -4.98 15.86 7.80
C PRO A 18 -3.46 15.70 7.70
N LEU A 19 -2.96 15.81 6.48
CA LEU A 19 -1.54 15.77 6.15
C LEU A 19 -1.10 17.13 5.63
N LYS A 20 -0.06 17.72 6.23
CA LYS A 20 0.47 19.02 5.81
C LYS A 20 1.06 18.97 4.39
N GLU A 21 1.85 17.94 4.11
CA GLU A 21 2.45 17.66 2.82
C GLU A 21 2.69 16.16 2.68
N LYS A 22 2.69 15.64 1.45
CA LYS A 22 3.06 14.25 1.17
C LYS A 22 4.53 13.99 1.51
N GLY A 23 4.82 12.77 1.98
CA GLY A 23 6.18 12.28 2.15
C GLY A 23 6.73 11.70 0.85
N ASN A 24 8.05 11.52 0.80
CA ASN A 24 8.71 10.69 -0.23
C ASN A 24 8.99 9.26 0.26
N ILE A 25 8.75 9.01 1.55
CA ILE A 25 8.77 7.69 2.16
C ILE A 25 7.52 7.61 3.04
N VAL A 26 6.75 6.54 2.92
CA VAL A 26 5.59 6.26 3.78
C VAL A 26 5.78 4.91 4.43
N VAL A 27 5.77 4.85 5.76
CA VAL A 27 5.70 3.59 6.51
C VAL A 27 4.25 3.38 6.90
N SER A 28 3.59 2.38 6.30
CA SER A 28 2.16 2.13 6.48
C SER A 28 1.93 0.75 7.07
N ALA A 29 1.40 0.70 8.29
CA ALA A 29 1.16 -0.55 9.00
C ALA A 29 -0.29 -1.01 8.85
N ALA A 30 -0.48 -2.33 8.70
CA ALA A 30 -1.77 -2.98 8.88
C ALA A 30 -1.78 -3.64 10.27
N PRO A 31 -2.39 -3.04 11.29
CA PRO A 31 -2.48 -3.65 12.62
C PRO A 31 -3.55 -4.74 12.67
N TYR A 32 -3.55 -5.53 13.75
CA TYR A 32 -4.61 -6.52 14.04
C TYR A 32 -6.00 -5.89 13.98
N PRO A 33 -6.99 -6.54 13.34
CA PRO A 33 -6.92 -7.85 12.66
C PRO A 33 -6.51 -7.78 11.18
N MET A 34 -6.19 -6.59 10.66
CA MET A 34 -5.98 -6.33 9.23
C MET A 34 -4.68 -6.93 8.66
N ASP A 35 -3.73 -7.34 9.51
CA ASP A 35 -2.57 -8.17 9.15
C ASP A 35 -2.88 -9.68 9.03
N VAL A 36 -4.15 -10.05 8.83
CA VAL A 36 -4.52 -11.47 8.63
C VAL A 36 -3.80 -12.06 7.42
N ASP A 37 -3.80 -11.38 6.29
CA ASP A 37 -3.15 -11.81 5.06
C ASP A 37 -2.73 -10.61 4.20
N LEU A 38 -1.94 -10.87 3.14
CA LEU A 38 -1.49 -9.82 2.23
C LEU A 38 -2.66 -9.14 1.50
N TYR A 39 -3.70 -9.91 1.13
CA TYR A 39 -4.90 -9.43 0.46
C TYR A 39 -5.68 -8.38 1.27
N GLN A 40 -5.73 -8.47 2.59
CA GLN A 40 -6.32 -7.45 3.47
C GLN A 40 -5.33 -6.32 3.74
N SER A 41 -4.05 -6.66 3.93
CA SER A 41 -2.97 -5.72 4.25
C SER A 41 -2.76 -4.67 3.17
N GLN A 42 -3.07 -4.98 1.91
CA GLN A 42 -3.00 -4.02 0.81
C GLN A 42 -3.85 -2.75 1.02
N LYS A 43 -4.84 -2.75 1.94
CA LYS A 43 -5.56 -1.51 2.32
C LYS A 43 -4.60 -0.45 2.89
N ALA A 44 -3.57 -0.88 3.61
CA ALA A 44 -2.53 0.02 4.12
C ALA A 44 -1.66 0.59 2.98
N LEU A 45 -1.44 -0.16 1.90
CA LEU A 45 -0.81 0.37 0.68
C LEU A 45 -1.74 1.37 -0.04
N GLU A 46 -3.02 1.04 -0.21
CA GLU A 46 -4.02 1.90 -0.85
C GLU A 46 -4.11 3.27 -0.16
N ASN A 47 -4.22 3.29 1.18
CA ASN A 47 -4.27 4.52 1.95
C ASN A 47 -2.90 5.22 1.98
N GLY A 48 -1.80 4.45 2.05
CA GLY A 48 -0.44 4.98 1.99
C GLY A 48 -0.16 5.77 0.69
N ARG A 49 -0.78 5.37 -0.42
CA ARG A 49 -0.70 6.09 -1.71
C ARG A 49 -1.16 7.55 -1.61
N LEU A 50 -2.08 7.86 -0.70
CA LEU A 50 -2.57 9.22 -0.49
C LEU A 50 -1.55 10.08 0.27
N ALA A 51 -0.62 9.46 1.02
CA ALA A 51 0.41 10.14 1.81
C ALA A 51 1.78 10.24 1.10
N VAL A 52 1.97 9.58 -0.03
CA VAL A 52 3.24 9.55 -0.79
C VAL A 52 3.17 10.43 -2.04
N GLU A 53 4.30 11.04 -2.41
CA GLU A 53 4.51 11.67 -3.71
C GLU A 53 4.83 10.64 -4.81
N ASP A 54 4.58 10.99 -6.07
CA ASP A 54 4.96 10.16 -7.22
C ASP A 54 6.50 9.99 -7.26
N GLY A 55 6.95 8.76 -7.52
CA GLY A 55 8.36 8.35 -7.46
C GLY A 55 8.91 8.10 -6.05
N GLY A 56 8.07 8.20 -5.02
CA GLY A 56 8.39 7.87 -3.63
C GLY A 56 8.34 6.37 -3.32
N VAL A 57 8.45 6.05 -2.02
CA VAL A 57 8.45 4.67 -1.50
C VAL A 57 7.32 4.49 -0.48
N ILE A 58 6.56 3.41 -0.59
CA ILE A 58 5.65 2.93 0.46
C ILE A 58 6.20 1.62 1.02
N ILE A 59 6.40 1.58 2.34
CA ILE A 59 6.81 0.41 3.10
C ILE A 59 5.58 -0.11 3.83
N LEU A 60 5.02 -1.23 3.36
CA LEU A 60 3.99 -1.97 4.06
C LEU A 60 4.59 -2.72 5.25
N VAL A 61 4.00 -2.56 6.43
CA VAL A 61 4.36 -3.34 7.62
C VAL A 61 3.14 -4.18 8.02
N SER A 62 3.23 -5.49 7.83
CA SER A 62 2.13 -6.40 8.15
C SER A 62 2.64 -7.82 8.34
N LYS A 63 2.19 -8.52 9.38
CA LYS A 63 2.59 -9.92 9.59
C LYS A 63 2.10 -10.87 8.50
N CYS A 64 0.92 -10.61 7.92
CA CYS A 64 0.27 -11.53 6.97
C CYS A 64 0.14 -12.95 7.55
N ARG A 65 -0.36 -13.06 8.79
CA ARG A 65 -0.24 -14.26 9.65
C ARG A 65 -0.84 -15.54 9.07
N THR A 66 -1.74 -15.44 8.10
CA THR A 66 -2.39 -16.59 7.42
C THR A 66 -1.98 -16.69 5.95
N GLY A 67 -0.85 -16.07 5.56
CA GLY A 67 -0.34 -16.11 4.19
C GLY A 67 -0.87 -14.98 3.32
N VAL A 68 -1.12 -15.29 2.05
CA VAL A 68 -1.47 -14.28 1.03
C VAL A 68 -2.96 -13.94 0.99
N GLY A 69 -3.81 -14.86 1.44
CA GLY A 69 -5.27 -14.69 1.40
C GLY A 69 -5.85 -15.21 0.10
N GLU A 70 -6.56 -14.34 -0.64
CA GLU A 70 -7.22 -14.70 -1.90
C GLU A 70 -6.21 -15.16 -2.95
N LYS A 71 -6.33 -16.41 -3.44
CA LYS A 71 -5.33 -17.01 -4.35
C LYS A 71 -5.29 -16.32 -5.71
N THR A 72 -6.47 -15.99 -6.23
CA THR A 72 -6.59 -15.33 -7.55
C THR A 72 -5.89 -13.97 -7.60
N PHE A 73 -5.74 -13.30 -6.45
CA PHE A 73 -5.01 -12.05 -6.34
C PHE A 73 -3.51 -12.25 -6.60
N LEU A 74 -2.88 -13.26 -5.98
CA LEU A 74 -1.47 -13.58 -6.22
C LEU A 74 -1.28 -14.19 -7.61
N ASP A 75 -2.21 -15.03 -8.06
CA ASP A 75 -2.14 -15.65 -9.38
C ASP A 75 -2.13 -14.60 -10.48
N LEU A 76 -2.89 -13.50 -10.34
CA LEU A 76 -2.87 -12.42 -11.32
C LEU A 76 -1.54 -11.65 -11.29
N LEU A 77 -1.08 -11.25 -10.10
CA LEU A 77 0.17 -10.49 -9.97
C LEU A 77 1.39 -11.30 -10.44
N SER A 78 1.44 -12.58 -10.10
CA SER A 78 2.54 -13.48 -10.49
C SER A 78 2.55 -13.87 -11.96
N LYS A 79 1.44 -13.72 -12.68
CA LYS A 79 1.36 -13.92 -14.13
C LYS A 79 1.88 -12.73 -14.93
N ALA A 80 1.93 -11.55 -14.32
CA ALA A 80 2.34 -10.33 -14.97
C ALA A 80 3.83 -10.05 -14.72
N GLY A 81 4.60 -9.83 -15.77
CA GLY A 81 5.99 -9.36 -15.69
C GLY A 81 6.10 -7.85 -15.43
N SER A 82 4.98 -7.12 -15.52
CA SER A 82 4.93 -5.68 -15.25
C SER A 82 3.56 -5.24 -14.72
N TYR A 83 3.50 -4.09 -14.06
CA TYR A 83 2.21 -3.53 -13.61
C TYR A 83 1.27 -3.22 -14.77
N GLN A 84 1.81 -2.91 -15.96
CA GLN A 84 0.99 -2.68 -17.16
C GLN A 84 0.32 -3.97 -17.63
N GLU A 85 1.05 -5.08 -17.61
CA GLU A 85 0.55 -6.38 -18.01
C GLU A 85 -0.57 -6.90 -17.09
N VAL A 86 -0.59 -6.48 -15.81
CA VAL A 86 -1.74 -6.74 -14.92
C VAL A 86 -3.04 -6.20 -15.54
N PHE A 87 -3.04 -4.99 -16.10
CA PHE A 87 -4.22 -4.42 -16.75
C PHE A 87 -4.58 -5.11 -18.06
N GLU A 88 -3.58 -5.53 -18.84
CA GLU A 88 -3.82 -6.28 -20.09
C GLU A 88 -4.50 -7.63 -19.82
N ILE A 89 -4.17 -8.28 -18.71
CA ILE A 89 -4.85 -9.52 -18.27
C ILE A 89 -6.28 -9.21 -17.80
N LEU A 90 -6.46 -8.13 -17.02
CA LEU A 90 -7.77 -7.70 -16.52
C LEU A 90 -8.77 -7.38 -17.63
N ASP A 91 -8.30 -6.80 -18.73
CA ASP A 91 -9.15 -6.46 -19.89
C ASP A 91 -9.67 -7.72 -20.62
N ARG A 92 -8.99 -8.86 -20.46
CA ARG A 92 -9.35 -10.14 -21.09
C ARG A 92 -10.20 -11.01 -20.20
N GLU A 93 -9.96 -11.01 -18.89
CA GLU A 93 -10.71 -11.80 -17.93
C GLU A 93 -10.83 -11.14 -16.56
N TYR A 94 -11.97 -11.33 -15.89
CA TYR A 94 -12.19 -10.87 -14.54
C TYR A 94 -12.52 -12.02 -13.59
N LYS A 95 -11.86 -12.05 -12.43
CA LYS A 95 -12.13 -12.97 -11.32
C LYS A 95 -12.26 -12.18 -10.03
N LEU A 96 -12.94 -12.75 -9.02
CA LEU A 96 -12.89 -12.17 -7.68
C LEU A 96 -11.43 -12.03 -7.23
N GLY A 97 -11.09 -10.95 -6.53
CA GLY A 97 -9.71 -10.61 -6.11
C GLY A 97 -8.90 -9.78 -7.11
N TYR A 98 -9.26 -9.78 -8.39
CA TYR A 98 -8.54 -9.06 -9.45
C TYR A 98 -8.54 -7.54 -9.25
N HIS A 99 -9.63 -6.99 -8.70
CA HIS A 99 -9.72 -5.58 -8.37
C HIS A 99 -8.68 -5.13 -7.30
N LYS A 100 -8.16 -6.03 -6.46
CA LYS A 100 -7.07 -5.73 -5.52
C LYS A 100 -5.71 -5.73 -6.20
N ALA A 101 -5.47 -6.71 -7.07
CA ALA A 101 -4.27 -6.75 -7.90
C ALA A 101 -4.17 -5.50 -8.80
N ALA A 102 -5.30 -5.08 -9.39
CA ALA A 102 -5.39 -3.85 -10.16
C ALA A 102 -4.96 -2.62 -9.34
N ARG A 103 -5.45 -2.48 -8.10
CA ARG A 103 -5.08 -1.36 -7.22
C ARG A 103 -3.61 -1.39 -6.86
N MET A 104 -3.04 -2.56 -6.56
CA MET A 104 -1.61 -2.69 -6.34
C MET A 104 -0.79 -2.29 -7.56
N ALA A 105 -1.19 -2.73 -8.75
CA ALA A 105 -0.56 -2.31 -10.00
C ALA A 105 -0.63 -0.79 -10.20
N GLN A 106 -1.79 -0.16 -9.96
CA GLN A 106 -1.95 1.30 -10.04
C GLN A 106 -1.00 2.05 -9.08
N ILE A 107 -0.79 1.52 -7.88
CA ILE A 107 0.16 2.08 -6.91
C ILE A 107 1.59 1.90 -7.44
N GLY A 108 1.95 0.67 -7.80
CA GLY A 108 3.29 0.30 -8.26
C GLY A 108 3.75 1.02 -9.53
N MET A 109 2.83 1.45 -10.40
CA MET A 109 3.16 2.30 -11.56
C MET A 109 3.68 3.68 -11.17
N LYS A 110 3.40 4.15 -9.95
CA LYS A 110 3.75 5.51 -9.48
C LYS A 110 4.79 5.52 -8.39
N VAL A 111 4.88 4.47 -7.58
CA VAL A 111 5.75 4.41 -6.41
C VAL A 111 6.37 3.04 -6.24
N GLU A 112 7.50 3.03 -5.56
CA GLU A 112 8.14 1.81 -5.08
C GLU A 112 7.31 1.22 -3.93
N THR A 113 6.95 -0.06 -4.01
CA THR A 113 6.15 -0.75 -3.00
C THR A 113 6.95 -1.85 -2.33
N TRP A 114 7.26 -1.66 -1.06
CA TRP A 114 8.11 -2.54 -0.26
C TRP A 114 7.28 -3.19 0.85
N ALA A 115 7.73 -4.33 1.36
CA ALA A 115 7.01 -5.06 2.39
C ALA A 115 7.94 -5.61 3.47
N VAL A 116 7.52 -5.43 4.71
CA VAL A 116 8.08 -6.09 5.89
C VAL A 116 6.99 -6.99 6.44
N THR A 117 7.12 -8.29 6.21
CA THR A 117 6.11 -9.31 6.52
C THR A 117 6.74 -10.61 6.99
N ASP A 118 5.94 -11.53 7.55
CA ASP A 118 6.39 -12.89 7.88
C ASP A 118 6.24 -13.87 6.69
N LEU A 119 5.95 -13.37 5.48
CA LEU A 119 5.92 -14.19 4.26
C LEU A 119 7.33 -14.43 3.72
N GLU A 120 7.52 -15.55 3.03
CA GLU A 120 8.73 -15.82 2.26
C GLU A 120 8.96 -14.75 1.18
N ASP A 121 10.21 -14.34 0.99
CA ASP A 121 10.60 -13.29 0.04
C ASP A 121 10.06 -13.56 -1.38
N GLU A 122 10.14 -14.81 -1.84
CA GLU A 122 9.62 -15.24 -3.15
C GLU A 122 8.11 -14.99 -3.32
N VAL A 123 7.34 -15.07 -2.22
CA VAL A 123 5.90 -14.81 -2.23
C VAL A 123 5.63 -13.31 -2.30
N VAL A 124 6.42 -12.52 -1.59
CA VAL A 124 6.37 -11.05 -1.62
C VAL A 124 6.71 -10.53 -3.01
N GLU A 125 7.75 -11.08 -3.64
CA GLU A 125 8.16 -10.75 -5.01
C GLU A 125 7.10 -11.13 -6.05
N LYS A 126 6.46 -12.30 -5.90
CA LYS A 126 5.31 -12.70 -6.74
C LYS A 126 4.10 -11.77 -6.59
N ALA A 127 3.99 -11.07 -5.46
CA ALA A 127 3.00 -10.02 -5.25
C ALA A 127 3.47 -8.64 -5.77
N MET A 128 4.59 -8.60 -6.52
CA MET A 128 5.22 -7.38 -7.05
C MET A 128 5.62 -6.38 -5.96
N LEU A 129 6.00 -6.87 -4.78
CA LEU A 129 6.54 -6.07 -3.67
C LEU A 129 8.02 -6.41 -3.47
N LYS A 130 8.81 -5.43 -3.04
CA LYS A 130 10.20 -5.67 -2.63
C LYS A 130 10.25 -6.09 -1.15
N PRO A 131 10.70 -7.31 -0.81
CA PRO A 131 10.79 -7.75 0.58
C PRO A 131 11.93 -7.04 1.32
N PHE A 132 11.71 -6.81 2.62
CA PHE A 132 12.72 -6.35 3.56
C PHE A 132 12.58 -7.09 4.89
N PRO A 133 13.70 -7.46 5.54
CA PRO A 133 13.67 -8.26 6.78
C PRO A 133 13.24 -7.46 8.01
N SER A 134 13.26 -6.13 7.95
CA SER A 134 12.86 -5.27 9.06
C SER A 134 12.43 -3.89 8.58
N VAL A 135 11.65 -3.19 9.42
CA VAL A 135 11.28 -1.79 9.18
C VAL A 135 12.51 -0.90 9.10
N GLN A 136 13.52 -1.13 9.94
CA GLN A 136 14.74 -0.32 9.96
C GLN A 136 15.50 -0.44 8.64
N THR A 137 15.76 -1.67 8.16
CA THR A 137 16.44 -1.89 6.88
C THR A 137 15.68 -1.31 5.69
N ALA A 138 14.34 -1.37 5.72
CA ALA A 138 13.50 -0.74 4.69
C ALA A 138 13.59 0.79 4.75
N VAL A 139 13.54 1.40 5.93
CA VAL A 139 13.65 2.86 6.06
C VAL A 139 15.03 3.35 5.64
N ASP A 140 16.10 2.65 6.01
CA ASP A 140 17.47 3.03 5.67
C ASP A 140 17.71 3.01 4.15
N GLU A 141 17.23 1.97 3.47
CA GLU A 141 17.33 1.88 2.01
C GLU A 141 16.46 2.94 1.32
N ALA A 142 15.26 3.24 1.85
CA ALA A 142 14.39 4.27 1.29
C ALA A 142 15.03 5.66 1.42
N VAL A 143 15.64 5.95 2.57
CA VAL A 143 16.38 7.19 2.82
C VAL A 143 17.56 7.31 1.87
N LYS A 144 18.30 6.23 1.62
CA LYS A 144 19.41 6.20 0.67
C LYS A 144 18.95 6.52 -0.74
N ILE A 145 17.95 5.83 -1.27
CA ILE A 145 17.42 6.06 -2.62
C ILE A 145 16.89 7.49 -2.79
N VAL A 146 16.19 8.02 -1.78
CA VAL A 146 15.70 9.41 -1.83
C VAL A 146 16.86 10.42 -1.89
N LYS A 147 17.93 10.18 -1.12
CA LYS A 147 19.14 11.02 -1.16
C LYS A 147 19.89 10.92 -2.50
N GLU A 148 19.98 9.73 -3.08
CA GLU A 148 20.59 9.51 -4.41
C GLU A 148 19.82 10.25 -5.52
N LYS A 149 18.50 10.39 -5.36
CA LYS A 149 17.65 11.24 -6.21
C LYS A 149 17.79 12.74 -5.94
N GLY A 150 18.73 13.16 -5.08
CA GLY A 150 18.97 14.56 -4.72
C GLY A 150 17.87 15.21 -3.88
N LYS A 151 16.97 14.41 -3.28
CA LYS A 151 15.85 14.90 -2.46
C LYS A 151 16.17 14.78 -0.97
N LYS A 152 15.55 15.65 -0.15
CA LYS A 152 15.59 15.53 1.31
C LYS A 152 14.56 14.48 1.76
N PRO A 153 14.94 13.45 2.54
CA PRO A 153 14.00 12.47 3.07
C PRO A 153 12.91 13.12 3.93
N ARG A 154 11.66 12.74 3.65
CA ARG A 154 10.45 13.10 4.40
C ARG A 154 9.63 11.84 4.58
N ILE A 155 9.57 11.36 5.82
CA ILE A 155 8.90 10.13 6.19
C ILE A 155 7.55 10.47 6.79
N VAL A 156 6.48 9.86 6.27
CA VAL A 156 5.16 9.83 6.91
C VAL A 156 4.97 8.44 7.52
N VAL A 157 4.51 8.39 8.76
CA VAL A 157 4.23 7.13 9.46
C VAL A 157 2.72 7.01 9.65
N MET A 158 2.16 5.87 9.23
CA MET A 158 0.76 5.53 9.35
C MET A 158 0.62 4.23 10.18
N PRO A 159 0.57 4.32 11.52
CA PRO A 159 0.49 3.15 12.40
C PRO A 159 -0.79 2.32 12.21
N HIS A 160 -1.86 2.98 11.75
CA HIS A 160 -3.15 2.37 11.45
C HIS A 160 -3.50 2.55 9.96
N GLY A 161 -2.52 2.32 9.08
CA GLY A 161 -2.63 2.62 7.65
C GLY A 161 -3.77 1.90 6.94
N SER A 162 -4.21 0.73 7.43
CA SER A 162 -5.39 0.04 6.90
C SER A 162 -6.74 0.66 7.30
N LEU A 163 -6.75 1.63 8.23
CA LEU A 163 -7.95 2.28 8.78
C LEU A 163 -7.98 3.79 8.51
N THR A 164 -6.83 4.47 8.55
CA THR A 164 -6.78 5.93 8.38
C THR A 164 -6.64 6.35 6.93
N VAL A 165 -7.34 7.41 6.55
CA VAL A 165 -7.34 7.98 5.21
C VAL A 165 -6.66 9.35 5.27
N PRO A 166 -5.39 9.47 4.86
CA PRO A 166 -4.72 10.76 4.89
C PRO A 166 -5.25 11.65 3.77
N TYR A 167 -5.41 12.94 4.05
CA TYR A 167 -5.78 13.94 3.04
C TYR A 167 -4.94 15.21 3.18
N THR A 168 -4.54 15.78 2.06
CA THR A 168 -3.86 17.09 2.03
C THR A 168 -4.91 18.19 1.89
N HIS A 169 -4.80 19.26 2.69
CA HIS A 169 -5.63 20.46 2.50
C HIS A 169 -5.24 21.14 1.17
N GLY A 170 -5.90 20.77 0.07
CA GLY A 170 -5.57 21.29 -1.26
C GLY A 170 -6.21 20.57 -2.45
N GLY A 171 -7.39 19.97 -2.29
CA GLY A 171 -8.14 19.36 -3.39
C GLY A 171 -9.61 19.29 -3.03
N GLY A 172 -10.33 20.37 -3.33
CA GLY A 172 -11.78 20.34 -3.51
C GLY A 172 -12.14 19.88 -4.92
#